data_AF-A0A090N8B5-F1
#
_entry.id   AF-A0A090N8B5-F1
#
_cell.length_a   1.000
_cell.length_b   1.000
_cell.length_c   1.000
_cell.angle_alpha   90.00
_cell.angle_beta   90.00
_cell.angle_gamma   90.00
#
_symmetry.space_group_name_H-M   'P 1'
#
loop_
_entity.id
_entity.type
_entity.pdbx_description
1 polymer ?
#
loop_
_entity_poly.entity_id
_entity_poly.type
_entity_poly.pdbx_seq_one_letter_code
_entity_poly.pdbx_strand_id
1 'polypeptide(L)'
;MIEKVVFPKDASIEQLHIIIGTLYLSLGYMVERIAKPTDVASTAQFKEEFMSALKSGDIDMSILDDSKTFDLVVQMIGSLFENKS
;
A
#
# COMPACT_ATOMS: atom_id res chain seq x y z
N MET A 1 -10.55 -13.77 3.43
CA MET A 1 -9.63 -14.15 2.33
C MET A 1 -9.43 -12.92 1.49
N ILE A 2 -8.19 -12.45 1.35
CA ILE A 2 -7.87 -11.47 0.31
C ILE A 2 -7.77 -12.26 -1.00
N GLU A 3 -8.61 -11.92 -1.97
CA GLU A 3 -8.55 -12.56 -3.28
C GLU A 3 -7.23 -12.21 -3.98
N LYS A 4 -6.63 -13.18 -4.68
CA LYS A 4 -5.42 -12.94 -5.45
C LYS A 4 -5.70 -11.84 -6.47
N VAL A 5 -4.87 -10.79 -6.47
CA VAL A 5 -4.96 -9.72 -7.46
C VAL A 5 -4.67 -10.32 -8.85
N VAL A 6 -5.64 -10.24 -9.76
CA VAL A 6 -5.48 -10.65 -11.14
C VAL A 6 -5.39 -9.40 -12.00
N PHE A 7 -4.21 -9.12 -12.55
CA PHE A 7 -4.06 -8.08 -13.56
C PHE A 7 -4.63 -8.57 -14.90
N PRO A 8 -5.26 -7.69 -15.71
CA PRO A 8 -5.70 -8.05 -17.04
C PRO A 8 -4.50 -8.48 -17.88
N LYS A 9 -4.58 -9.66 -18.51
CA LYS A 9 -3.46 -10.26 -19.24
C LYS A 9 -3.07 -9.49 -20.50
N ASP A 10 -4.00 -8.68 -21.01
CA ASP A 10 -3.91 -7.88 -22.22
C ASP A 10 -3.84 -6.36 -21.93
N ALA A 11 -3.65 -5.97 -20.66
CA ALA A 11 -3.48 -4.57 -20.31
C ALA A 11 -2.23 -3.97 -20.95
N SER A 12 -2.37 -2.79 -21.57
CA SER A 12 -1.22 -1.99 -22.00
C SER A 12 -0.45 -1.44 -20.79
N ILE A 13 0.80 -1.02 -21.01
CA ILE A 13 1.61 -0.39 -19.96
C ILE A 13 0.91 0.85 -19.40
N GLU A 14 0.27 1.65 -20.26
CA GLU A 14 -0.51 2.82 -19.85
C GLU A 14 -1.70 2.43 -18.96
N GLN A 15 -2.42 1.35 -19.30
CA GLN A 15 -3.51 0.84 -18.49
C GLN A 15 -3.01 0.35 -17.12
N LEU A 16 -1.86 -0.34 -17.08
CA LEU A 16 -1.23 -0.75 -15.83
C LEU A 16 -0.83 0.46 -14.97
N HIS A 17 -0.25 1.50 -15.55
CA HIS A 17 0.06 2.74 -14.82
C HIS A 17 -1.19 3.40 -14.23
N ILE A 18 -2.30 3.44 -14.98
CA ILE A 18 -3.57 3.98 -14.50
C ILE A 18 -4.12 3.13 -13.34
N ILE A 19 -4.10 1.80 -13.47
CA ILE A 19 -4.56 0.88 -12.43
C ILE A 19 -3.74 1.07 -11.16
N ILE A 20 -2.41 1.00 -11.26
CA ILE A 20 -1.49 1.15 -10.12
C ILE A 20 -1.66 2.53 -9.47
N GLY A 21 -1.72 3.60 -10.27
CA GLY A 21 -1.92 4.95 -9.77
C GLY A 21 -3.25 5.12 -9.03
N THR A 22 -4.33 4.55 -9.56
CA THR A 22 -5.66 4.59 -8.93
C THR A 22 -5.69 3.81 -7.62
N LEU A 23 -5.05 2.64 -7.57
CA LEU A 23 -4.92 1.85 -6.33
C LEU A 23 -4.12 2.60 -5.27
N TYR A 24 -3.00 3.23 -5.65
CA TYR A 24 -2.19 4.03 -4.74
C TYR A 24 -2.95 5.24 -4.18
N LEU A 25 -3.67 5.98 -5.04
CA LEU A 25 -4.52 7.09 -4.60
C LEU A 25 -5.65 6.64 -3.67
N SER A 26 -6.26 5.50 -3.96
CA SER A 26 -7.32 4.92 -3.12
C SER A 26 -6.79 4.52 -1.74
N LEU A 27 -5.59 3.94 -1.67
CA LEU A 27 -4.90 3.65 -0.42
C LEU A 27 -4.60 4.93 0.36
N GLY A 28 -4.07 5.96 -0.31
CA GLY A 28 -3.82 7.28 0.30
C GLY A 28 -5.09 7.91 0.89
N TYR A 29 -6.21 7.83 0.18
CA TYR A 29 -7.51 8.29 0.68
C TYR A 29 -7.96 7.53 1.94
N MET A 30 -7.81 6.20 1.96
CA MET A 30 -8.14 5.40 3.15
C MET A 30 -7.24 5.75 4.33
N VAL A 31 -5.93 5.86 4.12
CA VAL A 31 -4.96 6.28 5.14
C VAL A 31 -5.33 7.66 5.68
N GLU A 32 -5.72 8.61 4.82
CA GLU A 32 -6.19 9.92 5.27
C GLU A 32 -7.45 9.84 6.13
N ARG A 33 -8.41 8.98 5.76
CA ARG A 33 -9.68 8.88 6.46
C ARG A 33 -9.55 8.19 7.81
N ILE A 34 -8.67 7.20 7.93
CA ILE A 34 -8.32 6.55 9.20
C ILE A 34 -7.57 7.54 10.11
N ALA A 35 -6.81 8.47 9.54
CA ALA A 35 -6.12 9.53 10.28
C ALA A 35 -7.01 10.72 10.71
N LYS A 36 -8.29 10.78 10.30
CA LYS A 36 -9.24 11.81 10.74
C LYS A 36 -9.87 11.42 12.09
N PRO A 37 -10.23 12.42 12.92
CA PRO A 37 -9.89 12.48 14.33
C PRO A 37 -10.58 11.38 15.14
N THR A 38 -9.80 10.42 15.66
CA THR A 38 -10.23 9.68 16.85
C THR A 38 -9.10 9.43 17.83
N ASP A 39 -7.84 9.34 17.40
CA ASP A 39 -6.68 9.51 18.27
C ASP A 39 -5.39 9.67 17.42
N VAL A 40 -4.48 10.57 17.78
CA VAL A 40 -3.17 10.64 17.11
C VAL A 40 -2.39 9.34 17.37
N ALA A 41 -2.57 8.76 18.57
CA ALA A 41 -2.01 7.48 18.94
C ALA A 41 -2.53 6.34 18.05
N SER A 42 -3.81 6.35 17.67
CA SER A 42 -4.40 5.31 16.80
C SER A 42 -3.86 5.39 15.37
N THR A 43 -3.48 6.58 14.90
CA THR A 43 -2.89 6.76 13.56
C THR A 43 -1.45 6.24 13.50
N ALA A 44 -0.65 6.53 14.54
CA ALA A 44 0.72 6.05 14.63
C ALA A 44 0.78 4.52 14.80
N GLN A 45 -0.08 3.97 15.66
CA GLN A 45 -0.21 2.53 15.86
C GLN A 45 -0.66 1.84 14.57
N PHE A 46 -1.66 2.39 13.87
CA PHE A 46 -2.11 1.85 12.58
C PHE A 46 -0.98 1.83 11.54
N LYS A 47 -0.17 2.90 11.45
CA LYS A 47 1.01 2.92 10.59
C LYS A 47 1.96 1.78 10.94
N GLU A 48 2.28 1.61 12.21
CA GLU A 48 3.23 0.59 12.66
C GLU A 48 2.72 -0.83 12.35
N GLU A 49 1.47 -1.13 12.70
CA GLU A 49 0.83 -2.42 12.43
C GLU A 49 0.79 -2.72 10.93
N PHE A 50 0.39 -1.74 10.10
CA PHE A 50 0.31 -1.89 8.66
C PHE A 50 1.69 -2.14 8.03
N MET A 51 2.70 -1.34 8.41
CA MET A 51 4.06 -1.51 7.90
C MET A 51 4.71 -2.81 8.39
N SER A 52 4.37 -3.27 9.59
CA SER A 52 4.81 -4.57 10.11
C SER A 52 4.20 -5.72 9.31
N ALA A 53 2.89 -5.65 9.03
CA ALA A 53 2.20 -6.67 8.22
C ALA A 53 2.73 -6.74 6.79
N LEU A 54 3.08 -5.59 6.18
CA LEU A 54 3.75 -5.54 4.87
C LEU A 54 5.12 -6.24 4.88
N LYS A 55 5.89 -6.07 5.97
CA LYS A 55 7.28 -6.55 6.07
C LYS A 55 7.42 -8.00 6.52
N SER A 56 6.48 -8.48 7.32
CA SER A 56 6.48 -9.83 7.88
C SER A 56 5.88 -10.88 6.94
N GLY A 57 5.17 -10.45 5.89
CA GLY A 57 4.47 -11.33 4.96
C GLY A 57 3.04 -11.68 5.37
N ASP A 58 2.50 -11.05 6.42
CA ASP A 58 1.07 -11.12 6.76
C ASP A 58 0.20 -10.55 5.62
N ILE A 59 0.74 -9.57 4.88
CA ILE A 59 0.26 -9.21 3.55
C ILE A 59 1.07 -10.04 2.55
N ASP A 60 0.38 -10.85 1.74
CA ASP A 60 1.01 -11.72 0.75
C ASP A 60 1.73 -10.88 -0.33
N MET A 61 3.02 -10.68 -0.12
CA MET A 61 3.94 -10.01 -1.03
C MET A 61 4.71 -10.98 -1.93
N SER A 62 4.34 -12.27 -1.94
CA SER A 62 4.97 -13.26 -2.82
C SER A 62 4.77 -12.96 -4.31
N ILE A 63 3.88 -12.02 -4.65
CA ILE A 63 3.73 -11.47 -6.00
C ILE A 63 4.92 -10.61 -6.45
N LEU A 64 5.73 -10.11 -5.52
CA LEU A 64 6.92 -9.32 -5.79
C LEU A 64 8.11 -10.29 -5.77
N ASP A 65 8.36 -10.90 -6.92
CA ASP A 65 9.38 -11.95 -7.12
C ASP A 65 10.83 -11.50 -6.81
N ASP A 66 11.07 -10.20 -6.54
CA ASP A 66 12.37 -9.65 -6.23
C ASP A 66 12.34 -8.62 -5.08
N SER A 67 13.46 -8.58 -4.34
CA SER A 67 13.59 -7.74 -3.15
C SER A 67 13.63 -6.24 -3.45
N LYS A 68 14.07 -5.82 -4.64
CA LYS A 68 14.14 -4.38 -4.99
C LYS A 68 12.76 -3.82 -5.24
N THR A 69 11.92 -4.57 -5.94
CA THR A 69 10.52 -4.21 -6.15
C THR A 69 9.77 -4.20 -4.82
N PHE A 70 10.05 -5.15 -3.94
CA PHE A 70 9.53 -5.15 -2.58
C PHE A 70 9.93 -3.87 -1.80
N ASP A 71 11.21 -3.53 -1.75
CA ASP A 71 11.70 -2.33 -1.07
C ASP A 71 11.08 -1.05 -1.62
N LEU A 72 10.93 -0.96 -2.95
CA LEU A 72 10.27 0.17 -3.61
C LEU A 72 8.80 0.29 -3.18
N VAL A 73 8.05 -0.81 -3.16
CA VAL A 73 6.64 -0.82 -2.73
C VAL A 73 6.51 -0.42 -1.26
N VAL A 74 7.36 -0.95 -0.39
CA VAL A 74 7.40 -0.57 1.04
C VAL A 74 7.68 0.93 1.19
N GLN A 75 8.63 1.47 0.43
CA GLN A 75 8.94 2.90 0.45
C GLN A 75 7.76 3.74 -0.02
N MET A 76 7.13 3.39 -1.16
CA MET A 76 5.97 4.11 -1.70
C MET A 76 4.82 4.16 -0.69
N ILE A 77 4.49 3.02 -0.08
CA ILE A 77 3.41 2.96 0.90
C ILE A 77 3.80 3.73 2.18
N GLY A 78 5.05 3.61 2.64
CA GLY A 78 5.55 4.37 3.79
C GLY A 78 5.36 5.88 3.61
N SER A 79 5.62 6.41 2.41
CA SER A 79 5.47 7.83 2.09
C SER A 79 4.02 8.34 2.21
N LEU A 80 3.01 7.47 2.07
CA LEU A 80 1.60 7.85 2.31
C LEU A 80 1.34 8.27 3.76
N PHE A 81 2.13 7.73 4.69
CA PHE A 81 2.05 8.06 6.11
C PHE A 81 3.01 9.19 6.54
N GLU A 82 3.94 9.60 5.68
CA GLU A 82 4.95 10.63 5.97
C GLU A 82 4.60 12.00 5.39
N ASN A 83 3.76 12.06 4.36
CA ASN A 83 3.26 13.30 3.74
C ASN A 83 2.37 14.16 4.67
N LYS A 84 2.53 14.04 5.99
CA LYS A 84 1.74 14.66 7.05
C LYS A 84 2.57 15.13 8.25
N SER A 85 3.79 15.64 8.03
CA SER A 85 4.42 16.61 8.95
C SER A 85 4.22 18.02 8.43
#